data_AF-A0A6G9D0E4-F1
#
_entry.id   AF-A0A6G9D0E4-F1
#
_cell.length_a   1.000
_cell.length_b   1.000
_cell.length_c   1.000
_cell.angle_alpha   90.00
_cell.angle_beta   90.00
_cell.angle_gamma   90.00
#
_symmetry.space_group_name_H-M   'P 1'
#
loop_
_entity.id
_entity.type
_entity.pdbx_description
1 polymer ?
#
loop_
_entity_poly.entity_id
_entity_poly.type
_entity_poly.pdbx_seq_one_letter_code
_entity_poly.pdbx_strand_id
1 'polypeptide(L)'
;MIHEAFGLEEVMQRQAKRLAAAGFLTLAVDLYSAGGAKRCLVPTMTSMLRGHGKAFTDIEVARSWLVESPDCTGKIGVIGFCMGGGFAMVSAGDFDAASVNYGQLPRKLDEAVVDACPIVGSFGGKDFSLRGAAAKLETALSNAGIENDVKEYPTAGHAFLNDAEAGPKVLRPLERILGIGPDPVAAQDAWKRIDSFFERHLA
;
A
#
# COMPACT_ATOMS: atom_id res chain seq x y z
N MET A 1 -8.20 1.06 -1.41
CA MET A 1 -7.00 0.41 -1.98
C MET A 1 -6.33 1.36 -2.98
N ILE A 2 -5.02 1.54 -2.87
CA ILE A 2 -4.21 2.43 -3.73
C ILE A 2 -3.26 1.58 -4.57
N HIS A 3 -3.29 1.76 -5.89
CA HIS A 3 -2.56 0.93 -6.86
C HIS A 3 -1.05 1.22 -6.91
N GLU A 4 -0.31 0.31 -7.55
CA GLU A 4 1.11 0.47 -7.87
C GLU A 4 1.37 1.58 -8.92
N ALA A 5 2.64 1.85 -9.24
CA ALA A 5 3.02 2.90 -10.18
C ALA A 5 2.46 2.73 -11.60
N PHE A 6 2.08 1.50 -12.00
CA PHE A 6 1.50 1.21 -13.31
C PHE A 6 0.01 1.55 -13.44
N GLY A 7 -0.66 1.92 -12.34
CA GLY A 7 -2.09 2.24 -12.35
C GLY A 7 -2.96 1.04 -11.97
N LEU A 8 -4.26 1.17 -12.23
CA LEU A 8 -5.26 0.15 -11.91
C LEU A 8 -5.32 -0.99 -12.95
N GLU A 9 -4.17 -1.64 -13.18
CA GLU A 9 -4.05 -2.81 -14.06
C GLU A 9 -4.79 -4.04 -13.51
N GLU A 10 -4.88 -5.11 -14.30
CA GLU A 10 -5.60 -6.33 -13.93
C GLU A 10 -5.15 -6.94 -12.60
N VAL A 11 -3.85 -6.90 -12.30
CA VAL A 11 -3.30 -7.39 -11.02
C VAL A 11 -3.92 -6.60 -9.86
N MET A 12 -3.95 -5.27 -9.94
CA MET A 12 -4.55 -4.41 -8.91
C MET A 12 -6.06 -4.62 -8.80
N GLN A 13 -6.76 -4.82 -9.92
CA GLN A 13 -8.18 -5.17 -9.88
C GLN A 13 -8.45 -6.51 -9.19
N ARG A 14 -7.56 -7.50 -9.37
CA ARG A 14 -7.64 -8.77 -8.64
C ARG A 14 -7.38 -8.58 -7.14
N GLN A 15 -6.45 -7.72 -6.74
CA GLN A 15 -6.25 -7.39 -5.32
C GLN A 15 -7.50 -6.71 -4.71
N ALA A 16 -8.16 -5.82 -5.45
CA ALA A 16 -9.41 -5.21 -4.98
C ALA A 16 -10.53 -6.25 -4.81
N LYS A 17 -10.67 -7.17 -5.77
CA LYS A 17 -11.61 -8.29 -5.68
C LYS A 17 -11.29 -9.24 -4.54
N ARG A 18 -10.01 -9.45 -4.25
CA ARG A 18 -9.54 -10.27 -3.11
C ARG A 18 -10.01 -9.66 -1.79
N LEU A 19 -9.82 -8.36 -1.59
CA LEU A 19 -10.29 -7.65 -0.39
C LEU A 19 -11.82 -7.73 -0.25
N ALA A 20 -12.56 -7.54 -1.35
CA ALA A 20 -14.00 -7.71 -1.35
C ALA A 20 -14.44 -9.15 -0.99
N ALA A 21 -13.73 -10.15 -1.51
CA ALA A 21 -13.99 -11.56 -1.18
C ALA A 21 -13.64 -11.92 0.28
N ALA A 22 -12.75 -11.15 0.92
CA ALA A 22 -12.44 -11.26 2.34
C ALA A 22 -13.46 -10.52 3.24
N GLY A 23 -14.50 -9.91 2.66
CA GLY A 23 -15.59 -9.27 3.41
C GLY A 23 -15.47 -7.75 3.57
N PHE A 24 -14.46 -7.11 2.95
CA PHE A 24 -14.27 -5.66 3.05
C PHE A 24 -14.98 -4.91 1.91
N LEU A 25 -15.78 -3.89 2.25
CA LEU A 25 -16.24 -2.90 1.26
C LEU A 25 -15.02 -2.18 0.67
N THR A 26 -14.69 -2.49 -0.58
CA THR A 26 -13.41 -2.09 -1.18
C THR A 26 -13.60 -1.11 -2.32
N LEU A 27 -13.06 0.10 -2.17
CA LEU A 27 -12.88 1.05 -3.26
C LEU A 27 -11.42 1.06 -3.72
N ALA A 28 -11.21 0.75 -5.00
CA ALA A 28 -9.91 0.90 -5.66
C ALA A 28 -9.84 2.25 -6.36
N VAL A 29 -8.98 3.15 -5.87
CA VAL A 29 -8.92 4.53 -6.35
C VAL A 29 -8.02 4.60 -7.59
N ASP A 30 -8.57 5.00 -8.73
CA ASP A 30 -7.79 5.29 -9.94
C ASP A 30 -7.19 6.70 -9.87
N LEU A 31 -5.98 6.80 -9.33
CA LEU A 31 -5.22 8.05 -9.25
C LEU A 31 -4.78 8.55 -10.65
N TYR A 32 -4.98 7.76 -11.70
CA TYR A 32 -4.64 8.08 -13.08
C TYR A 32 -5.86 8.38 -13.97
N SER A 33 -7.04 8.55 -13.36
CA SER A 33 -8.31 8.85 -14.05
C SER A 33 -8.29 10.08 -14.96
N ALA A 34 -7.36 11.02 -14.77
CA ALA A 34 -7.25 12.26 -15.57
C ALA A 34 -6.51 12.12 -16.91
N GLY A 35 -6.12 10.90 -17.32
CA GLY A 35 -5.45 10.67 -18.61
C GLY A 35 -4.43 9.52 -18.63
N GLY A 36 -4.54 8.57 -17.70
CA GLY A 36 -3.65 7.42 -17.58
C GLY A 36 -2.26 7.76 -17.03
N ALA A 37 -1.44 6.71 -16.88
CA ALA A 37 -0.12 6.80 -16.27
C ALA A 37 0.79 7.85 -16.93
N LYS A 38 0.72 8.02 -18.26
CA LYS A 38 1.54 8.99 -19.01
C LYS A 38 1.36 10.42 -18.50
N ARG A 39 0.15 10.80 -18.09
CA ARG A 39 -0.17 12.15 -17.60
C ARG A 39 -0.04 12.24 -16.08
N CYS A 40 -0.33 11.16 -15.36
CA CYS A 40 -0.57 11.22 -13.93
C CYS A 40 0.58 10.67 -13.08
N LEU A 41 1.44 9.78 -13.57
CA LEU A 41 2.50 9.14 -12.76
C LEU A 41 3.39 10.16 -12.04
N VAL A 42 3.97 11.12 -12.77
CA VAL A 42 4.89 12.10 -12.18
C VAL A 42 4.19 13.04 -11.18
N PRO A 43 3.03 13.67 -11.50
CA PRO A 43 2.29 14.45 -10.52
C PRO A 43 1.85 13.66 -9.28
N THR A 44 1.45 12.40 -9.44
CA THR A 44 1.02 11.54 -8.33
C THR A 44 2.20 11.18 -7.43
N MET A 45 3.34 10.77 -8.00
CA MET A 45 4.57 10.55 -7.23
C MET A 45 5.03 11.82 -6.51
N THR A 46 4.92 12.98 -7.17
CA THR A 46 5.26 14.28 -6.55
C THR A 46 4.33 14.59 -5.38
N SER A 47 3.03 14.28 -5.51
CA SER A 47 2.07 14.47 -4.42
C SER A 47 2.45 13.61 -3.22
N MET A 48 2.71 12.31 -3.44
CA MET A 48 3.15 11.36 -2.41
C MET A 48 4.37 11.88 -1.65
N LEU A 49 5.42 12.30 -2.37
CA LEU A 49 6.67 12.77 -1.78
C LEU A 49 6.51 14.06 -0.97
N ARG A 50 5.53 14.89 -1.32
CA ARG A 50 5.21 16.14 -0.61
C ARG A 50 4.23 15.94 0.53
N GLY A 51 3.49 14.83 0.56
CA GLY A 51 2.40 14.59 1.51
C GLY A 51 1.15 15.43 1.26
N HIS A 52 1.01 16.03 0.07
CA HIS A 52 -0.17 16.81 -0.30
C HIS A 52 -0.33 16.87 -1.82
N GLY A 53 -1.53 17.21 -2.29
CA GLY A 53 -1.83 17.40 -3.71
C GLY A 53 -3.07 16.64 -4.15
N LYS A 54 -3.35 16.65 -5.46
CA LYS A 54 -4.57 16.07 -6.03
C LYS A 54 -4.79 14.62 -5.59
N ALA A 55 -3.74 13.81 -5.55
CA ALA A 55 -3.87 12.40 -5.16
C ALA A 55 -4.41 12.24 -3.72
N PHE A 56 -4.03 13.12 -2.78
CA PHE A 56 -4.59 13.11 -1.42
C PHE A 56 -6.05 13.56 -1.40
N THR A 57 -6.42 14.55 -2.22
CA THR A 57 -7.83 14.91 -2.40
C THR A 57 -8.65 13.74 -2.94
N ASP A 58 -8.13 13.00 -3.92
CA ASP A 58 -8.83 11.83 -4.48
C ASP A 58 -8.98 10.70 -3.43
N ILE A 59 -7.93 10.47 -2.62
CA ILE A 59 -7.95 9.49 -1.51
C ILE A 59 -8.98 9.90 -0.44
N GLU A 60 -9.03 11.18 -0.06
CA GLU A 60 -9.97 11.67 0.94
C GLU A 60 -11.42 11.61 0.44
N VAL A 61 -11.66 12.00 -0.82
CA VAL A 61 -12.99 11.85 -1.43
C VAL A 61 -13.42 10.38 -1.45
N ALA A 62 -12.51 9.46 -1.76
CA ALA A 62 -12.78 8.02 -1.73
C ALA A 62 -13.08 7.51 -0.31
N ARG A 63 -12.34 7.98 0.70
CA ARG A 63 -12.59 7.67 2.11
C ARG A 63 -13.95 8.19 2.56
N SER A 64 -14.26 9.45 2.27
CA SER A 64 -15.54 10.10 2.56
C SER A 64 -16.71 9.36 1.90
N TRP A 65 -16.56 8.93 0.65
CA TRP A 65 -17.59 8.16 -0.04
C TRP A 65 -17.84 6.78 0.60
N LEU A 66 -16.77 6.10 1.04
CA LEU A 66 -16.91 4.81 1.71
C LEU A 66 -17.64 4.93 3.06
N VAL A 67 -17.32 5.94 3.87
CA VAL A 67 -17.96 6.10 5.19
C VAL A 67 -19.44 6.48 5.09
N GLU A 68 -19.86 7.12 3.99
CA GLU A 68 -21.28 7.42 3.71
C GLU A 68 -22.08 6.18 3.23
N SER A 69 -21.40 5.09 2.86
CA SER A 69 -22.07 3.87 2.42
C SER A 69 -22.79 3.18 3.57
N PRO A 70 -24.05 2.72 3.39
CA PRO A 70 -24.75 1.93 4.39
C PRO A 70 -24.09 0.57 4.66
N ASP A 71 -23.23 0.10 3.75
CA ASP A 71 -22.48 -1.15 3.88
C ASP A 71 -21.14 -0.96 4.64
N CYS A 72 -20.83 0.25 5.10
CA CYS A 72 -19.62 0.54 5.88
C CYS A 72 -19.89 0.43 7.38
N THR A 73 -18.94 -0.12 8.13
CA THR A 73 -18.97 -0.19 9.61
C THR A 73 -18.72 1.17 10.27
N GLY A 74 -18.38 2.20 9.49
CA GLY A 74 -17.87 3.49 9.97
C GLY A 74 -16.35 3.51 10.16
N LYS A 75 -15.67 2.37 10.02
CA LYS A 75 -14.20 2.24 10.07
C LYS A 75 -13.62 2.13 8.67
N ILE A 76 -12.57 2.90 8.38
CA ILE A 76 -11.94 2.92 7.06
C ILE A 76 -10.46 2.54 7.18
N GLY A 77 -10.06 1.50 6.48
CA GLY A 77 -8.67 1.14 6.29
C GLY A 77 -8.09 1.63 4.96
N VAL A 78 -6.79 1.87 4.92
CA VAL A 78 -6.04 2.12 3.68
C VAL A 78 -5.07 0.99 3.43
N ILE A 79 -5.05 0.46 2.21
CA ILE A 79 -4.05 -0.49 1.75
C ILE A 79 -3.45 0.02 0.46
N GLY A 80 -2.14 -0.07 0.33
CA GLY A 80 -1.46 0.26 -0.92
C GLY A 80 -0.18 -0.52 -1.14
N PHE A 81 0.24 -0.51 -2.41
CA PHE A 81 1.35 -1.29 -2.95
C PHE A 81 2.33 -0.38 -3.68
N CYS A 82 3.64 -0.53 -3.48
CA CYS A 82 4.66 0.30 -4.14
C CYS A 82 4.40 1.80 -3.86
N MET A 83 4.13 2.60 -4.89
CA MET A 83 3.65 3.98 -4.76
C MET A 83 2.43 4.08 -3.84
N GLY A 84 1.44 3.20 -3.99
CA GLY A 84 0.29 3.15 -3.10
C GLY A 84 0.65 2.85 -1.66
N GLY A 85 1.71 2.07 -1.42
CA GLY A 85 2.21 1.79 -0.07
C GLY A 85 2.80 3.05 0.58
N GLY A 86 3.48 3.88 -0.21
CA GLY A 86 3.93 5.21 0.24
C GLY A 86 2.76 6.12 0.60
N PHE A 87 1.68 6.14 -0.20
CA PHE A 87 0.47 6.88 0.16
C PHE A 87 -0.20 6.32 1.43
N ALA A 88 -0.29 5.00 1.58
CA ALA A 88 -0.85 4.38 2.78
C ALA A 88 -0.06 4.77 4.04
N MET A 89 1.27 4.87 3.94
CA MET A 89 2.11 5.33 5.03
C MET A 89 1.90 6.82 5.33
N VAL A 90 1.95 7.68 4.31
CA VAL A 90 1.85 9.13 4.52
C VAL A 90 0.45 9.57 4.96
N SER A 91 -0.60 8.84 4.57
CA SER A 91 -1.98 9.14 4.96
C SER A 91 -2.41 8.41 6.23
N ALA A 92 -1.53 7.66 6.90
CA ALA A 92 -1.93 6.75 7.97
C ALA A 92 -2.66 7.42 9.14
N GLY A 93 -2.45 8.72 9.40
CA GLY A 93 -3.19 9.44 10.43
C GLY A 93 -4.66 9.74 10.08
N ASP A 94 -5.04 9.59 8.83
CA ASP A 94 -6.40 9.83 8.34
C ASP A 94 -7.24 8.54 8.29
N PHE A 95 -6.75 7.39 8.76
CA PHE A 95 -7.43 6.09 8.66
C PHE A 95 -7.51 5.38 10.00
N ASP A 96 -8.28 4.29 10.07
CA ASP A 96 -8.41 3.45 11.27
C ASP A 96 -7.41 2.29 11.29
N ALA A 97 -6.91 1.88 10.12
CA ALA A 97 -5.82 0.92 9.95
C ALA A 97 -5.13 1.12 8.60
N ALA A 98 -3.83 0.84 8.52
CA ALA A 98 -3.07 0.96 7.29
C ALA A 98 -2.27 -0.31 6.95
N SER A 99 -2.27 -0.69 5.68
CA SER A 99 -1.42 -1.74 5.13
C SER A 99 -0.41 -1.14 4.15
N VAL A 100 0.86 -1.15 4.55
CA VAL A 100 1.99 -0.55 3.83
C VAL A 100 2.81 -1.66 3.18
N ASN A 101 2.58 -1.89 1.88
CA ASN A 101 3.22 -2.98 1.14
C ASN A 101 4.30 -2.44 0.21
N TYR A 102 5.58 -2.75 0.54
CA TYR A 102 6.77 -2.32 -0.20
C TYR A 102 6.68 -0.86 -0.65
N GLY A 103 6.26 0.01 0.28
CA GLY A 103 6.08 1.43 0.08
C GLY A 103 7.31 2.24 0.48
N GLN A 104 7.53 3.36 -0.20
CA GLN A 104 8.59 4.29 0.18
C GLN A 104 8.22 5.01 1.48
N LEU A 105 9.13 5.00 2.45
CA LEU A 105 8.94 5.71 3.72
C LEU A 105 9.20 7.21 3.56
N PRO A 106 8.45 8.07 4.27
CA PRO A 106 8.71 9.51 4.29
C PRO A 106 10.09 9.81 4.89
N ARG A 107 10.72 10.91 4.46
CA ARG A 107 12.05 11.33 4.96
C ARG A 107 12.07 11.61 6.46
N LYS A 108 10.98 12.18 6.98
CA LYS A 108 10.76 12.49 8.39
C LYS A 108 9.83 11.44 8.99
N LEU A 109 10.29 10.19 9.02
CA LEU A 109 9.47 9.05 9.40
C LEU A 109 8.92 9.19 10.83
N ASP A 110 9.77 9.57 11.79
CA ASP A 110 9.35 9.73 13.18
C ASP A 110 8.24 10.78 13.33
N GLU A 111 8.29 11.88 12.58
CA GLU A 111 7.21 12.89 12.55
C GLU A 111 5.93 12.34 11.90
N ALA A 112 6.07 11.52 10.85
CA ALA A 112 4.94 11.00 10.08
C ALA A 112 4.15 9.90 10.81
N VAL A 113 4.76 9.21 11.80
CA VAL A 113 4.10 8.13 12.53
C VAL A 113 3.44 8.57 13.83
N VAL A 114 3.65 9.80 14.31
CA VAL A 114 3.14 10.27 15.62
C VAL A 114 1.64 10.08 15.76
N ASP A 115 0.89 10.40 14.71
CA ASP A 115 -0.57 10.31 14.69
C ASP A 115 -1.08 9.16 13.82
N ALA A 116 -0.21 8.20 13.46
CA ALA A 116 -0.60 7.11 12.58
C ALA A 116 -1.57 6.14 13.26
N CYS A 117 -2.51 5.60 12.48
CA CYS A 117 -3.29 4.44 12.90
C CYS A 117 -2.41 3.17 13.01
N PRO A 118 -2.95 2.07 13.57
CA PRO A 118 -2.27 0.78 13.54
C PRO A 118 -1.83 0.38 12.12
N ILE A 119 -0.59 -0.11 11.98
CA ILE A 119 0.01 -0.41 10.67
C ILE A 119 0.47 -1.86 10.56
N VAL A 120 0.04 -2.54 9.50
CA VAL A 120 0.64 -3.79 9.02
C VAL A 120 1.55 -3.51 7.82
N GLY A 121 2.82 -3.90 7.91
CA GLY A 121 3.84 -3.66 6.90
C GLY A 121 4.39 -4.96 6.31
N SER A 122 4.61 -4.97 5.00
CA SER A 122 5.15 -6.13 4.27
C SER A 122 6.20 -5.69 3.24
N PHE A 123 7.46 -6.10 3.46
CA PHE A 123 8.62 -5.69 2.65
C PHE A 123 9.42 -6.89 2.16
N GLY A 124 10.04 -6.79 0.98
CA GLY A 124 10.90 -7.84 0.43
C GLY A 124 12.37 -7.63 0.80
N GLY A 125 13.03 -8.64 1.35
CA GLY A 125 14.46 -8.57 1.72
C GLY A 125 15.41 -8.50 0.51
N LYS A 126 14.95 -8.86 -0.69
CA LYS A 126 15.67 -8.67 -1.97
C LYS A 126 15.32 -7.36 -2.67
N ASP A 127 14.43 -6.54 -2.11
CA ASP A 127 14.16 -5.21 -2.63
C ASP A 127 15.24 -4.23 -2.15
N PHE A 128 16.29 -4.10 -2.95
CA PHE A 128 17.40 -3.20 -2.65
C PHE A 128 16.99 -1.72 -2.62
N SER A 129 15.88 -1.34 -3.23
CA SER A 129 15.39 0.05 -3.22
C SER A 129 14.79 0.45 -1.86
N LEU A 130 14.36 -0.53 -1.06
CA LEU A 130 13.76 -0.35 0.26
C LEU A 130 14.59 -1.00 1.37
N ARG A 131 15.91 -1.11 1.17
CA ARG A 131 16.80 -1.77 2.13
C ARG A 131 16.68 -1.16 3.53
N GLY A 132 16.31 -2.00 4.50
CA GLY A 132 16.14 -1.60 5.90
C GLY A 132 14.87 -0.78 6.18
N ALA A 133 13.95 -0.65 5.21
CA ALA A 133 12.68 0.06 5.42
C ALA A 133 11.82 -0.63 6.48
N ALA A 134 11.72 -1.97 6.47
CA ALA A 134 10.94 -2.71 7.46
C ALA A 134 11.38 -2.41 8.90
N ALA A 135 12.68 -2.59 9.18
CA ALA A 135 13.24 -2.34 10.51
C ALA A 135 13.10 -0.87 10.94
N LYS A 136 13.27 0.08 10.01
CA LYS A 136 13.07 1.51 10.29
C LYS A 136 11.62 1.82 10.64
N LEU A 137 10.67 1.28 9.89
CA LEU A 137 9.24 1.46 10.13
C LEU A 137 8.82 0.85 11.46
N GLU A 138 9.18 -0.41 11.72
CA GLU A 138 8.91 -1.09 12.98
C GLU A 138 9.44 -0.31 14.18
N THR A 139 10.68 0.19 14.09
CA THR A 139 11.30 0.99 15.15
C THR A 139 10.56 2.29 15.38
N ALA A 140 10.24 3.04 14.31
CA ALA A 140 9.54 4.31 14.42
C ALA A 140 8.13 4.14 15.03
N LEU A 141 7.37 3.14 14.55
CA LEU A 141 6.04 2.83 15.09
C LEU A 141 6.10 2.42 16.56
N SER A 142 7.05 1.56 16.92
CA SER A 142 7.24 1.11 18.31
C SER A 142 7.62 2.26 19.23
N ASN A 143 8.50 3.17 18.78
CA ASN A 143 8.88 4.37 19.54
C ASN A 143 7.71 5.35 19.73
N ALA A 144 6.82 5.44 18.75
CA ALA A 144 5.61 6.25 18.82
C ALA A 144 4.45 5.55 19.57
N GLY A 145 4.62 4.29 19.98
CA GLY A 145 3.56 3.53 20.66
C GLY A 145 2.41 3.10 19.73
N ILE A 146 2.64 3.08 18.42
CA ILE A 146 1.65 2.66 17.43
C ILE A 146 1.66 1.13 17.30
N GLU A 147 0.49 0.51 17.46
CA GLU A 147 0.33 -0.93 17.23
C GLU A 147 0.75 -1.27 15.80
N ASN A 148 1.62 -2.26 15.66
CA ASN A 148 2.14 -2.61 14.35
C ASN A 148 2.45 -4.10 14.19
N ASP A 149 2.38 -4.55 12.94
CA ASP A 149 2.88 -5.84 12.48
C ASP A 149 3.70 -5.60 11.20
N VAL A 150 5.00 -5.35 11.34
CA VAL A 150 5.90 -5.11 10.20
C VAL A 150 6.77 -6.34 9.97
N LYS A 151 6.85 -6.82 8.72
CA LYS A 151 7.67 -7.99 8.37
C LYS A 151 8.45 -7.78 7.08
N GLU A 152 9.69 -8.23 7.12
CA GLU A 152 10.55 -8.39 5.95
C GLU A 152 10.61 -9.86 5.54
N TYR A 153 10.42 -10.13 4.25
CA TYR A 153 10.43 -11.47 3.66
C TYR A 153 11.76 -11.70 2.94
N PRO A 154 12.70 -12.50 3.50
CA PRO A 154 14.08 -12.55 3.01
C PRO A 154 14.24 -12.97 1.54
N THR A 155 13.31 -13.79 1.02
CA THR A 155 13.37 -14.33 -0.34
C THR A 155 12.67 -13.47 -1.38
N ALA A 156 11.77 -12.58 -0.93
CA ALA A 156 10.91 -11.77 -1.78
C ALA A 156 11.61 -10.48 -2.18
N GLY A 157 11.32 -10.00 -3.39
CA GLY A 157 11.74 -8.67 -3.84
C GLY A 157 10.56 -7.70 -3.91
N HIS A 158 10.65 -6.71 -4.79
CA HIS A 158 9.59 -5.71 -4.94
C HIS A 158 8.35 -6.32 -5.61
N ALA A 159 7.16 -5.81 -5.32
CA ALA A 159 5.89 -6.27 -5.91
C ALA A 159 5.54 -7.75 -5.63
N PHE A 160 6.08 -8.34 -4.56
CA PHE A 160 5.94 -9.77 -4.28
C PHE A 160 4.52 -10.23 -3.95
N LEU A 161 3.65 -9.32 -3.50
CA LEU A 161 2.24 -9.58 -3.22
C LEU A 161 1.39 -9.73 -4.49
N ASN A 162 1.93 -9.36 -5.66
CA ASN A 162 1.26 -9.58 -6.92
C ASN A 162 1.16 -11.09 -7.21
N ASP A 163 0.10 -11.49 -7.90
CA ASP A 163 -0.14 -12.86 -8.33
C ASP A 163 0.42 -13.14 -9.74
N ALA A 164 0.85 -12.09 -10.44
CA ALA A 164 1.47 -12.13 -11.75
C ALA A 164 2.42 -10.94 -11.94
N GLU A 165 3.27 -10.99 -12.97
CA GLU A 165 4.07 -9.83 -13.40
C GLU A 165 3.15 -8.67 -13.81
N ALA A 166 3.39 -7.49 -13.22
CA ALA A 166 2.68 -6.25 -13.54
C ALA A 166 3.48 -5.38 -14.53
N GLY A 167 2.82 -4.41 -15.16
CA GLY A 167 3.48 -3.46 -16.05
C GLY A 167 3.78 -3.95 -17.47
N PRO A 168 4.46 -3.11 -18.27
CA PRO A 168 4.71 -3.38 -19.68
C PRO A 168 5.55 -4.65 -19.91
N LYS A 169 5.09 -5.54 -20.79
CA LYS A 169 5.78 -6.81 -21.12
C LYS A 169 7.25 -6.64 -21.52
N VAL A 170 7.60 -5.51 -22.12
CA VAL A 170 8.98 -5.16 -22.54
C VAL A 170 9.92 -4.97 -21.35
N LEU A 171 9.41 -4.64 -20.15
CA LEU A 171 10.21 -4.44 -18.93
C LEU A 171 10.44 -5.73 -18.14
N ARG A 172 9.67 -6.79 -18.39
CA ARG A 172 9.72 -8.05 -17.62
C ARG A 172 11.11 -8.69 -17.48
N PRO A 173 11.97 -8.75 -18.53
CA PRO A 173 13.31 -9.30 -18.37
C PRO A 173 14.14 -8.51 -17.35
N LEU A 174 14.01 -7.17 -17.36
CA LEU A 174 14.69 -6.29 -16.41
C LEU A 174 14.09 -6.42 -15.00
N GLU A 175 12.77 -6.47 -14.89
CA GLU A 175 12.07 -6.68 -13.61
C GLU A 175 12.55 -7.94 -12.90
N ARG A 176 12.67 -9.07 -13.62
CA ARG A 176 13.19 -10.32 -13.05
C ARG A 176 14.62 -10.19 -12.54
N ILE A 177 15.48 -9.49 -13.28
CA ILE A 177 16.87 -9.24 -12.86
C ILE A 177 16.91 -8.38 -11.60
N LEU A 178 16.01 -7.40 -11.51
CA LEU A 178 15.88 -6.51 -10.36
C LEU A 178 15.11 -7.14 -9.19
N GLY A 179 14.65 -8.39 -9.32
CA GLY A 179 13.86 -9.08 -8.29
C GLY A 179 12.47 -8.49 -8.11
N ILE A 180 11.91 -7.84 -9.13
CA ILE A 180 10.53 -7.33 -9.13
C ILE A 180 9.60 -8.42 -9.66
N GLY A 181 8.59 -8.79 -8.87
CA GLY A 181 7.62 -9.78 -9.27
C GLY A 181 7.12 -10.67 -8.12
N PRO A 182 6.23 -11.61 -8.43
CA PRO A 182 5.50 -12.40 -7.43
C PRO A 182 6.42 -13.33 -6.61
N ASP A 183 6.14 -13.45 -5.31
CA ASP A 183 6.62 -14.54 -4.45
C ASP A 183 5.40 -15.15 -3.73
N PRO A 184 4.85 -16.29 -4.21
CA PRO A 184 3.57 -16.81 -3.72
C PRO A 184 3.62 -17.26 -2.26
N VAL A 185 4.79 -17.66 -1.75
CA VAL A 185 4.94 -18.09 -0.35
C VAL A 185 4.92 -16.88 0.56
N ALA A 186 5.71 -15.85 0.24
CA ALA A 186 5.69 -14.59 0.99
C ALA A 186 4.33 -13.89 0.88
N ALA A 187 3.73 -13.87 -0.31
CA ALA A 187 2.42 -13.26 -0.55
C ALA A 187 1.32 -13.92 0.28
N GLN A 188 1.31 -15.26 0.38
CA GLN A 188 0.30 -15.96 1.17
C GLN A 188 0.36 -15.56 2.65
N ASP A 189 1.56 -15.50 3.24
CA ASP A 189 1.73 -15.09 4.63
C ASP A 189 1.39 -13.61 4.85
N ALA A 190 1.87 -12.72 3.97
CA ALA A 190 1.59 -11.30 4.03
C ALA A 190 0.09 -11.02 3.95
N TRP A 191 -0.63 -11.69 3.04
CA TRP A 191 -2.07 -11.56 2.93
C TRP A 191 -2.82 -12.03 4.17
N LYS A 192 -2.42 -13.16 4.78
CA LYS A 192 -3.02 -13.63 6.04
C LYS A 192 -2.86 -12.60 7.17
N ARG A 193 -1.68 -12.00 7.28
CA ARG A 193 -1.40 -10.94 8.25
C ARG A 193 -2.25 -9.70 8.00
N ILE A 194 -2.33 -9.25 6.75
CA ILE A 194 -3.17 -8.11 6.34
C ILE A 194 -4.64 -8.34 6.69
N ASP A 195 -5.20 -9.49 6.30
CA ASP A 195 -6.61 -9.81 6.56
C ASP A 195 -6.88 -9.83 8.07
N SER A 196 -6.06 -10.53 8.84
CA SER A 196 -6.20 -10.62 10.30
C SER A 196 -6.05 -9.24 10.97
N PHE A 197 -5.18 -8.39 10.44
CA PHE A 197 -4.98 -7.04 10.96
C PHE A 197 -6.22 -6.17 10.70
N PHE A 198 -6.71 -6.16 9.46
CA PHE A 198 -7.92 -5.41 9.11
C PHE A 198 -9.18 -5.93 9.80
N GLU A 199 -9.35 -7.25 9.95
CA GLU A 199 -10.46 -7.83 10.73
C GLU A 199 -10.47 -7.32 12.17
N ARG A 200 -9.30 -7.17 12.82
CA ARG A 200 -9.22 -6.67 14.20
C ARG A 200 -9.51 -5.18 14.33
N HIS A 201 -9.17 -4.38 13.32
CA HIS A 201 -9.20 -2.91 13.42
C HIS A 201 -10.38 -2.25 12.68
N LEU A 202 -11.05 -2.96 11.77
CA LEU A 202 -12.12 -2.41 10.92
C LEU A 202 -13.49 -3.06 11.15
N ALA A 203 -13.58 -4.06 12.03
CA ALA A 203 -14.84 -4.72 12.41
C ALA A 203 -15.76 -3.82 13.25
#